data_AF-K2BZ96-F1
#
_entry.id   AF-K2BZ96-F1
#
_cell.length_a   1.000
_cell.length_b   1.000
_cell.length_c   1.000
_cell.angle_alpha   90.00
_cell.angle_beta   90.00
_cell.angle_gamma   90.00
#
_symmetry.space_group_name_H-M   'P 1'
#
loop_
_entity.id
_entity.type
_entity.pdbx_description
1 polymer ?
#
loop_
_entity_poly.entity_id
_entity_poly.type
_entity_poly.pdbx_seq_one_letter_code
_entity_poly.pdbx_strand_id
1 'polypeptide(L)'
;KENAIIVDDMISTGRTIGAAAELLLKNGAKNVYAFATHPVFSSDPPIFFESSSVSEVFVTDSINVPKDKQFAKLNIISVAGLFSKELSKK
;
A
#
# COMPACT_ATOMS: atom_id res chain seq x y z
N LYS A 1 -0.30 17.95 -14.60
CA LYS A 1 -0.97 17.08 -13.61
C LYS A 1 0.10 16.31 -12.87
N GLU A 2 0.09 16.35 -11.55
CA GLU A 2 1.09 15.70 -10.70
C GLU A 2 0.61 14.33 -10.22
N ASN A 3 1.54 13.48 -9.83
CA ASN A 3 1.21 12.23 -9.16
C ASN A 3 1.01 12.51 -7.67
N ALA A 4 0.07 11.82 -7.03
CA ALA A 4 -0.13 11.87 -5.59
C ALA A 4 0.30 10.55 -4.94
N ILE A 5 0.83 10.65 -3.71
CA ILE A 5 1.18 9.48 -2.89
C ILE A 5 0.41 9.61 -1.58
N ILE A 6 -0.49 8.65 -1.32
CA ILE A 6 -1.16 8.50 -0.04
C ILE A 6 -0.22 7.70 0.86
N VAL A 7 0.13 8.25 2.02
CA VAL A 7 0.98 7.60 3.01
C VAL A 7 0.16 7.35 4.26
N ASP A 8 0.20 6.11 4.75
CA ASP A 8 -0.41 5.72 6.03
C ASP A 8 0.54 4.80 6.80
N ASP A 9 0.27 4.57 8.08
CA ASP A 9 1.03 3.57 8.84
C ASP A 9 0.63 2.15 8.42
N MET A 10 -0.65 1.90 8.18
CA MET A 10 -1.18 0.59 7.82
C MET A 10 -2.38 0.60 6.88
N ILE A 11 -2.57 -0.50 6.15
CA ILE A 11 -3.76 -0.73 5.32
C ILE A 11 -4.55 -1.89 5.90
N SER A 12 -5.67 -1.59 6.58
CA SER A 12 -6.60 -2.62 7.07
C SER A 12 -7.56 -3.09 5.97
N THR A 13 -8.61 -2.32 5.67
CA THR A 13 -9.59 -2.67 4.62
C THR A 13 -9.32 -2.03 3.27
N GLY A 14 -8.43 -1.03 3.21
CA GLY A 14 -8.12 -0.25 2.00
C GLY A 14 -9.16 0.81 1.62
N ARG A 15 -10.34 0.84 2.26
CA ARG A 15 -11.45 1.72 1.87
C ARG A 15 -11.12 3.22 1.96
N THR A 16 -10.42 3.62 3.02
CA THR A 16 -9.96 5.01 3.20
C THR A 16 -9.03 5.44 2.07
N ILE A 17 -8.07 4.58 1.71
CA ILE A 17 -7.13 4.83 0.61
C ILE A 17 -7.85 4.93 -0.72
N GLY A 18 -8.77 4.01 -1.02
CA GLY A 18 -9.54 4.08 -2.26
C GLY A 18 -10.37 5.35 -2.38
N ALA A 19 -11.07 5.75 -1.31
CA ALA A 19 -11.84 6.99 -1.30
C ALA A 19 -10.95 8.24 -1.50
N ALA A 20 -9.78 8.27 -0.86
CA ALA A 20 -8.81 9.35 -1.05
C ALA A 20 -8.25 9.37 -2.48
N ALA A 21 -8.00 8.21 -3.09
CA ALA A 21 -7.54 8.12 -4.46
C ALA A 21 -8.57 8.67 -5.47
N GLU A 22 -9.84 8.30 -5.33
CA GLU A 22 -10.93 8.87 -6.14
C GLU A 22 -10.99 10.40 -6.01
N LEU A 23 -10.89 10.91 -4.78
CA LEU A 23 -10.92 12.34 -4.54
C LEU A 23 -9.73 13.06 -5.19
N LEU A 24 -8.52 12.52 -5.07
CA LEU A 24 -7.32 13.09 -5.67
C LEU A 24 -7.38 13.11 -7.20
N LEU A 25 -7.86 12.03 -7.82
CA LEU A 25 -8.04 11.95 -9.27
C LEU A 25 -9.09 12.96 -9.76
N LYS A 26 -10.21 13.08 -9.04
CA LYS A 26 -11.25 14.08 -9.32
C LYS A 26 -10.71 15.52 -9.23
N ASN A 27 -9.74 15.77 -8.36
CA ASN A 27 -9.06 17.06 -8.20
C ASN A 27 -7.84 17.25 -9.11
N GLY A 28 -7.62 16.36 -10.09
CA GLY A 28 -6.64 16.56 -11.16
C GLY A 28 -5.31 15.87 -10.98
N ALA A 29 -5.17 14.96 -10.00
CA ALA A 29 -4.02 14.06 -9.94
C ALA A 29 -3.92 13.21 -11.23
N LYS A 30 -2.70 12.94 -11.68
CA LYS A 30 -2.42 12.09 -12.85
C LYS A 30 -2.56 10.61 -12.49
N ASN A 31 -1.94 10.23 -11.37
CA ASN A 31 -1.95 8.89 -10.80
C ASN A 31 -1.97 9.03 -9.27
N VAL A 32 -2.49 8.01 -8.59
CA VAL A 32 -2.47 7.95 -7.13
C VAL A 32 -1.84 6.64 -6.69
N TYR A 33 -0.78 6.73 -5.91
CA TYR A 33 -0.08 5.61 -5.31
C TYR A 33 -0.41 5.54 -3.82
N ALA A 34 -0.36 4.35 -3.25
CA ALA A 34 -0.50 4.14 -1.82
C ALA A 34 0.79 3.56 -1.25
N PHE A 35 1.24 4.06 -0.11
CA PHE A 35 2.32 3.48 0.67
C PHE A 35 1.86 3.29 2.11
N ALA A 36 2.11 2.11 2.68
CA ALA A 36 1.96 1.90 4.11
C ALA A 36 3.02 0.96 4.67
N THR A 37 3.29 1.08 5.96
CA THR A 37 4.24 0.16 6.62
C THR A 37 3.61 -1.22 6.75
N HIS A 38 2.41 -1.33 7.31
CA HIS A 38 1.82 -2.61 7.70
C HIS A 38 0.66 -3.05 6.78
N PRO A 39 0.79 -4.16 6.03
CA PRO A 39 -0.28 -4.71 5.22
C PRO A 39 -1.24 -5.57 6.05
N VAL A 40 -2.07 -4.94 6.89
CA VAL A 40 -3.04 -5.65 7.75
C VAL A 40 -4.07 -6.44 6.93
N PHE A 41 -4.58 -5.85 5.86
CA PHE A 41 -5.37 -6.55 4.84
C PHE A 41 -6.48 -7.43 5.44
N SER A 42 -7.32 -6.84 6.29
CA SER A 42 -8.36 -7.53 7.08
C SER A 42 -9.57 -8.01 6.26
N SER A 43 -9.70 -7.54 5.02
CA SER A 43 -10.73 -7.93 4.05
C SER A 43 -10.12 -8.72 2.88
N ASP A 44 -10.71 -8.60 1.68
CA ASP A 44 -10.18 -9.16 0.43
C ASP A 44 -9.52 -8.04 -0.42
N PRO A 45 -8.22 -7.78 -0.23
CA PRO A 45 -7.52 -6.71 -0.95
C PRO A 45 -7.44 -6.93 -2.46
N PRO A 46 -7.22 -8.14 -3.01
CA PRO A 46 -7.25 -8.35 -4.45
C PRO A 46 -8.53 -7.86 -5.12
N ILE A 47 -9.69 -8.24 -4.59
CA ILE A 47 -10.99 -7.79 -5.14
C ILE A 47 -11.08 -6.25 -5.12
N PHE A 48 -10.66 -5.64 -4.02
CA PHE A 48 -10.78 -4.19 -3.85
C PHE A 48 -9.78 -3.41 -4.70
N PHE A 49 -8.48 -3.66 -4.55
CA PHE A 49 -7.45 -2.82 -5.16
C PHE A 49 -7.36 -2.99 -6.68
N GLU A 50 -7.65 -4.17 -7.21
CA GLU A 50 -7.72 -4.37 -8.66
C GLU A 50 -8.81 -3.51 -9.32
N SER A 51 -9.97 -3.43 -8.67
CA SER A 51 -11.10 -2.60 -9.14
C SER A 51 -10.98 -1.11 -8.79
N SER A 52 -10.06 -0.75 -7.88
CA SER A 52 -9.87 0.64 -7.44
C SER A 52 -9.04 1.47 -8.43
N SER A 53 -9.18 2.80 -8.32
CA SER A 53 -8.36 3.76 -9.08
C SER A 53 -6.95 3.99 -8.50
N VAL A 54 -6.54 3.23 -7.48
CA VAL A 54 -5.15 3.24 -6.99
C VAL A 54 -4.26 2.58 -8.04
N SER A 55 -3.17 3.25 -8.41
CA SER A 55 -2.23 2.79 -9.44
C SER A 55 -1.36 1.63 -8.95
N GLU A 56 -0.64 1.84 -7.84
CA GLU A 56 0.13 0.80 -7.16
C GLU A 56 0.05 0.98 -5.65
N VAL A 57 0.16 -0.15 -4.93
CA VAL A 57 0.15 -0.22 -3.48
C VAL A 57 1.50 -0.76 -3.03
N PHE A 58 2.25 0.05 -2.30
CA PHE A 58 3.54 -0.30 -1.72
C PHE A 58 3.35 -0.58 -0.23
N VAL A 59 3.81 -1.75 0.21
CA VAL A 59 3.81 -2.14 1.62
C VAL A 59 5.15 -2.72 2.01
N THR A 60 5.40 -2.89 3.30
CA THR A 60 6.56 -3.65 3.75
C THR A 60 6.22 -5.11 4.04
N ASP A 61 7.24 -5.96 4.15
CA ASP A 61 7.12 -7.33 4.66
C ASP A 61 7.03 -7.43 6.20
N SER A 62 6.70 -6.31 6.89
CA SER A 62 6.49 -6.31 8.35
C SER A 62 5.32 -7.19 8.81
N ILE A 63 4.37 -7.48 7.92
CA ILE A 63 3.34 -8.51 8.08
C ILE A 63 3.39 -9.41 6.84
N ASN A 64 3.38 -10.73 7.03
CA ASN A 64 3.36 -11.69 5.93
C ASN A 64 2.05 -11.55 5.12
N VAL A 65 2.16 -11.31 3.81
CA VAL A 65 1.02 -11.27 2.88
C VAL A 65 0.89 -12.63 2.20
N PRO A 66 -0.10 -13.46 2.57
CA PRO A 66 -0.27 -14.78 1.95
C PRO A 66 -0.70 -14.64 0.48
N LYS A 67 -0.44 -15.67 -0.34
CA LYS A 67 -0.61 -15.60 -1.80
C LYS A 67 -2.03 -15.22 -2.25
N ASP A 68 -3.04 -15.67 -1.52
CA ASP A 68 -4.45 -15.36 -1.75
C ASP A 68 -4.83 -13.90 -1.48
N LYS A 69 -3.97 -13.14 -0.79
CA LYS A 69 -4.13 -11.70 -0.56
C LYS A 69 -3.22 -10.83 -1.43
N GLN A 70 -2.43 -11.44 -2.32
CA GLN A 70 -1.57 -10.71 -3.25
C GLN A 70 -2.34 -10.38 -4.54
N PHE A 71 -1.99 -9.26 -5.16
CA PHE A 71 -2.64 -8.73 -6.35
C PHE A 71 -1.63 -8.02 -7.24
N ALA A 72 -1.94 -7.78 -8.51
CA ALA A 72 -0.98 -7.32 -9.51
C ALA A 72 -0.40 -5.94 -9.21
N LYS A 73 -1.19 -5.08 -8.57
CA LYS A 73 -0.78 -3.73 -8.16
C LYS A 73 0.02 -3.68 -6.84
N LEU A 74 0.24 -4.83 -6.18
CA LEU A 74 0.92 -4.90 -4.88
C LEU A 74 2.44 -5.01 -5.03
N ASN A 75 3.16 -4.15 -4.34
CA ASN A 75 4.61 -4.20 -4.21
C ASN A 75 4.97 -4.37 -2.73
N ILE A 76 5.76 -5.41 -2.42
CA ILE A 76 6.21 -5.70 -1.06
C ILE A 76 7.70 -5.40 -0.96
N ILE A 77 8.07 -4.48 -0.07
CA ILE A 77 9.45 -4.02 0.15
C ILE A 77 9.97 -4.60 1.46
N SER A 78 11.15 -5.22 1.44
CA SER A 78 11.69 -5.80 2.67
C SER A 78 12.21 -4.76 3.66
N VAL A 79 11.80 -4.86 4.93
CA VAL A 79 12.37 -4.10 6.06
C VAL A 79 13.53 -4.84 6.75
N ALA A 80 13.83 -6.08 6.35
CA ALA A 80 14.87 -6.90 6.98
C ALA A 80 16.24 -6.20 7.01
N GLY A 81 16.63 -5.53 5.91
CA GLY A 81 17.89 -4.80 5.84
C GLY A 81 17.97 -3.61 6.81
N LEU A 82 16.85 -2.89 6.99
CA LEU A 82 16.75 -1.80 7.95
C LEU A 82 16.90 -2.31 9.39
N PHE A 83 16.18 -3.38 9.74
CA PHE A 83 16.26 -3.97 11.08
C PHE A 83 17.62 -4.59 11.36
N SER A 84 18.20 -5.32 10.41
CA SER A 84 19.54 -5.89 10.56
C SER A 84 20.60 -4.80 10.82
N LYS A 85 20.52 -3.69 10.06
CA LYS A 85 21.41 -2.54 10.26
C LYS A 85 21.26 -1.91 11.64
N GLU A 86 20.04 -1.77 12.15
CA GLU A 86 19.82 -1.12 13.44
C GLU A 86 20.15 -2.03 14.63
N LEU A 87 19.80 -3.31 14.53
CA LEU A 87 20.06 -4.29 15.58
C LEU A 87 21.56 -4.64 15.71
N SER A 88 22.34 -4.54 14.63
CA SER A 88 23.79 -4.79 14.66
C SER A 88 24.63 -3.66 15.28
N LYS A 89 24.01 -2.51 15.61
CA LYS A 89 24.66 -1.42 16.34
C LYS A 89 24.66 -1.61 17.86
N LYS A 90 23.92 -2.61 18.35
CA LYS A 90 23.95 -3.02 19.77
C LYS A 90 25.16 -3.89 20.04
#